data_AF-A0A968J884-F1
#
_entry.id   AF-A0A968J884-F1
#
_cell.length_a   1.000
_cell.length_b   1.000
_cell.length_c   1.000
_cell.angle_alpha   90.00
_cell.angle_beta   90.00
_cell.angle_gamma   90.00
#
_symmetry.space_group_name_H-M   'P 1'
#
loop_
_entity.id
_entity.type
_entity.pdbx_description
1 polymer ?
#
loop_
_entity_poly.entity_id
_entity_poly.type
_entity_poly.pdbx_seq_one_letter_code
_entity_poly.pdbx_strand_id
1 'polypeptide(L)'
;MTDPSPPSDLDAAWKETLDLYFEPFLDFLFPDAHAAINWDRSVEFLDKEFQDLIPEAEIGRRYADKLVKAWLSNGEEAFILIHVEVQSQEDSGFGQRMFVYHYRIFDYYQKRVMSLAVLGDERSSWRPDRYTYTLAGCELSLRFPIVKLVDFEDRWSELEASG
;
A
#
# COMPACT_ATOMS: atom_id res chain seq x y z
N MET A 1 -5.73 29.30 -17.52
CA MET A 1 -6.57 28.47 -16.65
C MET A 1 -6.45 27.05 -17.15
N THR A 2 -5.54 26.28 -16.57
CA THR A 2 -5.37 24.85 -16.86
C THR A 2 -6.43 24.12 -16.05
N ASP A 3 -7.33 23.45 -16.76
CA ASP A 3 -8.34 22.54 -16.22
C ASP A 3 -7.62 21.39 -15.48
N PRO A 4 -7.95 21.06 -14.22
CA PRO A 4 -7.41 19.87 -13.60
C PRO A 4 -7.96 18.66 -14.35
N SER A 5 -7.07 17.85 -14.93
CA SER A 5 -7.42 16.54 -15.49
C SER A 5 -8.31 15.76 -14.51
N PRO A 6 -9.37 15.06 -14.98
CA PRO A 6 -10.21 14.29 -14.08
C PRO A 6 -9.36 13.24 -13.36
N PRO A 7 -9.57 12.97 -12.06
CA PRO A 7 -8.94 11.84 -11.38
C PRO A 7 -9.33 10.57 -12.16
N SER A 8 -8.36 10.00 -12.88
CA SER A 8 -8.58 9.16 -14.06
C SER A 8 -8.68 7.67 -13.71
N ASP A 9 -9.46 6.92 -14.49
CA ASP A 9 -9.77 5.46 -14.46
C ASP A 9 -8.74 4.49 -13.85
N LEU A 10 -7.46 4.84 -13.80
CA LEU A 10 -6.35 4.06 -13.24
C LEU A 10 -6.51 3.74 -11.74
N ASP A 11 -6.93 4.69 -10.90
CA ASP A 11 -7.13 4.42 -9.46
C ASP A 11 -8.26 3.41 -9.23
N ALA A 12 -9.32 3.50 -10.03
CA ALA A 12 -10.45 2.58 -9.97
C ALA A 12 -10.03 1.18 -10.44
N ALA A 13 -9.26 1.09 -11.53
CA ALA A 13 -8.70 -0.16 -12.03
C ALA A 13 -7.79 -0.85 -11.01
N TRP A 14 -6.95 -0.11 -10.29
CA TRP A 14 -6.12 -0.68 -9.23
C TRP A 14 -6.94 -1.19 -8.05
N LYS A 15 -7.99 -0.48 -7.64
CA LYS A 15 -8.89 -0.96 -6.58
C LYS A 15 -9.59 -2.25 -6.99
N GLU A 16 -10.15 -2.29 -8.19
CA GLU A 16 -10.80 -3.50 -8.73
C GLU A 16 -9.80 -4.66 -8.86
N THR A 17 -8.57 -4.38 -9.31
CA THR A 17 -7.51 -5.39 -9.39
C THR A 17 -7.18 -5.96 -8.02
N LEU A 18 -7.05 -5.11 -7.00
CA LEU A 18 -6.81 -5.55 -5.64
C LEU A 18 -8.00 -6.30 -5.04
N ASP A 19 -9.24 -5.97 -5.41
CA ASP A 19 -10.43 -6.70 -4.98
C ASP A 19 -10.49 -8.12 -5.57
N LEU A 20 -10.15 -8.26 -6.86
CA LEU A 20 -10.26 -9.53 -7.59
C LEU A 20 -9.04 -10.43 -7.47
N TYR A 21 -7.84 -9.84 -7.35
CA TYR A 21 -6.56 -10.54 -7.47
C TYR A 21 -5.64 -10.32 -6.26
N PHE A 22 -6.19 -10.08 -5.06
CA PHE A 22 -5.41 -9.79 -3.86
C PHE A 22 -4.27 -10.79 -3.57
N GLU A 23 -4.57 -12.10 -3.59
CA GLU A 23 -3.57 -13.14 -3.31
C GLU A 23 -2.49 -13.20 -4.41
N PRO A 24 -2.82 -13.34 -5.71
CA PRO A 24 -1.84 -13.25 -6.78
C PRO A 24 -1.02 -11.95 -6.79
N PHE A 25 -1.66 -10.82 -6.45
CA PHE A 25 -0.99 -9.53 -6.33
C PHE A 25 0.10 -9.56 -5.26
N LEU A 26 -0.20 -10.10 -4.07
CA LEU A 26 0.81 -10.22 -3.01
C LEU A 26 1.89 -11.23 -3.36
N ASP A 27 1.55 -12.37 -3.95
CA ASP A 27 2.55 -13.37 -4.37
C ASP A 27 3.55 -12.76 -5.37
N PHE A 28 3.05 -11.99 -6.33
CA PHE A 28 3.88 -11.39 -7.37
C PHE A 28 4.70 -10.19 -6.89
N LEU A 29 4.09 -9.26 -6.14
CA LEU A 29 4.73 -7.98 -5.79
C LEU A 29 5.38 -7.99 -4.39
N PHE A 30 4.85 -8.76 -3.46
CA PHE A 30 5.30 -8.79 -2.06
C PHE A 30 5.41 -10.23 -1.54
N PRO A 31 6.29 -11.07 -2.12
CA PRO A 31 6.35 -12.50 -1.81
C PRO A 31 6.59 -12.80 -0.32
N ASP A 32 7.35 -11.96 0.39
CA ASP A 32 7.55 -12.09 1.84
C ASP A 32 6.26 -11.86 2.63
N ALA A 33 5.41 -10.91 2.21
CA ALA A 33 4.11 -10.67 2.83
C ALA A 33 3.14 -11.81 2.51
N HIS A 34 3.14 -12.29 1.26
CA HIS A 34 2.35 -13.45 0.84
C HIS A 34 2.69 -14.71 1.66
N ALA A 35 3.98 -14.99 1.85
CA ALA A 35 4.45 -16.15 2.61
C ALA A 35 4.10 -16.10 4.11
N ALA A 36 3.84 -14.91 4.67
CA ALA A 36 3.47 -14.75 6.07
C ALA A 36 1.98 -15.02 6.33
N ILE A 37 1.14 -14.98 5.31
CA ILE A 37 -0.32 -15.09 5.40
C ILE A 37 -0.75 -16.57 5.38
N ASN A 38 -1.77 -16.89 6.16
CA ASN A 38 -2.46 -18.17 6.13
C ASN A 38 -3.62 -18.10 5.13
N TRP A 39 -3.37 -18.57 3.91
CA TRP A 39 -4.35 -18.60 2.81
C TRP A 39 -5.45 -19.65 2.97
N ASP A 40 -5.33 -20.59 3.92
CA ASP A 40 -6.45 -21.49 4.27
C ASP A 40 -7.60 -20.76 4.99
N ARG A 41 -7.39 -19.49 5.37
CA ARG A 41 -8.40 -18.62 5.98
C ARG A 41 -8.73 -17.45 5.06
N SER A 42 -10.01 -17.12 4.97
CA SER A 42 -10.46 -15.94 4.23
C SER A 42 -9.89 -14.66 4.82
N VAL A 43 -9.52 -13.73 3.94
CA VAL A 43 -9.21 -12.34 4.29
C VAL A 43 -10.48 -11.50 4.35
N GLU A 44 -10.42 -10.38 5.07
CA GLU A 44 -11.52 -9.43 5.21
C GLU A 44 -11.06 -8.05 4.73
N PHE A 45 -11.77 -7.46 3.77
CA PHE A 45 -11.50 -6.12 3.26
C PHE A 45 -12.24 -5.07 4.09
N LEU A 46 -11.50 -4.08 4.57
CA LEU A 46 -11.95 -3.09 5.55
C LEU A 46 -11.92 -1.67 4.96
N ASP A 47 -12.37 -1.53 3.72
CA ASP A 47 -12.27 -0.28 2.96
C ASP A 47 -13.04 0.86 3.61
N LYS A 48 -14.19 0.56 4.25
CA LYS A 48 -15.02 1.56 4.92
C LYS A 48 -14.42 1.99 6.24
N GLU A 49 -14.02 1.02 7.05
CA GLU A 49 -13.37 1.23 8.34
C GLU A 49 -12.07 2.02 8.15
N PHE A 50 -11.33 1.76 7.08
CA PHE A 50 -10.14 2.52 6.76
C PHE A 50 -10.43 4.00 6.51
N GLN A 51 -11.54 4.35 5.85
CA GLN A 51 -11.93 5.76 5.64
C GLN A 51 -12.21 6.49 6.97
N ASP A 52 -12.73 5.80 7.97
CA ASP A 52 -12.97 6.37 9.30
C ASP A 52 -11.64 6.57 10.08
N LEU A 53 -10.58 5.86 9.69
CA LEU A 53 -9.27 5.94 10.33
C LEU A 53 -8.36 7.00 9.73
N ILE A 54 -8.55 7.46 8.49
CA ILE A 54 -7.64 8.44 7.87
C ILE A 54 -7.92 9.89 8.27
N PRO A 55 -6.95 10.81 8.21
CA PRO A 55 -7.18 12.23 8.53
C PRO A 55 -8.23 12.87 7.62
N GLU A 56 -9.04 13.78 8.15
CA GLU A 56 -10.07 14.49 7.38
C GLU A 56 -9.53 15.21 6.13
N ALA A 57 -8.31 15.74 6.21
CA ALA A 57 -7.65 16.40 5.07
C ALA A 57 -7.28 15.43 3.93
N GLU A 58 -7.20 14.13 4.22
CA GLU A 58 -6.97 13.06 3.24
C GLU A 58 -8.29 12.39 2.80
N ILE A 59 -9.43 12.69 3.47
CA ILE A 59 -10.74 12.18 3.05
C ILE A 59 -11.08 12.74 1.65
N GLY A 60 -11.33 11.82 0.72
CA GLY A 60 -11.64 12.16 -0.67
C GLY A 60 -10.42 12.28 -1.60
N ARG A 61 -9.18 12.23 -1.07
CA ARG A 61 -8.01 11.90 -1.89
C ARG A 61 -8.10 10.43 -2.25
N ARG A 62 -8.32 10.16 -3.53
CA ARG A 62 -8.53 8.81 -4.05
C ARG A 62 -7.19 8.16 -4.34
N TYR A 63 -6.50 7.69 -3.31
CA TYR A 63 -5.44 6.70 -3.50
C TYR A 63 -6.08 5.31 -3.67
N ALA A 64 -5.43 4.40 -4.39
CA ALA A 64 -5.86 3.01 -4.48
C ALA A 64 -5.46 2.22 -3.21
N ASP A 65 -5.87 2.77 -2.07
CA ASP A 65 -5.55 2.25 -0.75
C ASP A 65 -6.50 1.15 -0.37
N LYS A 66 -5.94 0.12 0.29
CA LYS A 66 -6.71 -1.01 0.78
C LYS A 66 -6.22 -1.44 2.16
N LEU A 67 -7.16 -1.63 3.06
CA LEU A 67 -6.93 -2.25 4.35
C LEU A 67 -7.52 -3.65 4.35
N VAL A 68 -6.69 -4.64 4.67
CA VAL A 68 -7.08 -6.05 4.70
C VAL A 68 -6.74 -6.63 6.06
N LYS A 69 -7.68 -7.31 6.67
CA LYS A 69 -7.46 -8.15 7.85
C LYS A 69 -7.22 -9.58 7.40
N ALA A 70 -6.15 -10.18 7.92
CA ALA A 70 -5.71 -11.52 7.58
C ALA A 70 -5.20 -12.28 8.80
N TRP A 71 -5.09 -13.59 8.66
CA TRP A 71 -4.44 -14.46 9.62
C TRP A 71 -3.03 -14.77 9.13
N LEU A 72 -2.05 -14.71 10.03
CA LEU A 72 -0.70 -15.15 9.76
C LEU A 72 -0.57 -16.67 9.94
N SER A 73 0.44 -17.28 9.33
CA SER A 73 0.68 -18.74 9.45
C SER A 73 0.96 -19.19 10.89
N ASN A 74 1.39 -18.27 11.76
CA ASN A 74 1.58 -18.52 13.20
C ASN A 74 0.28 -18.45 14.02
N GLY A 75 -0.87 -18.19 13.38
CA GLY A 75 -2.18 -18.09 14.01
C GLY A 75 -2.52 -16.72 14.60
N GLU A 76 -1.64 -15.72 14.47
CA GLU A 76 -1.93 -14.33 14.89
C GLU A 76 -2.76 -13.60 13.83
N GLU A 77 -3.64 -12.70 14.28
CA GLU A 77 -4.34 -11.76 13.40
C GLU A 77 -3.44 -10.55 13.11
N ALA A 78 -3.41 -10.11 11.85
CA ALA A 78 -2.66 -8.95 11.40
C ALA A 78 -3.45 -8.15 10.36
N PHE A 79 -3.03 -6.90 10.18
CA PHE A 79 -3.59 -5.98 9.19
C PHE A 79 -2.57 -5.72 8.09
N ILE A 80 -3.04 -5.56 6.87
CA ILE A 80 -2.25 -5.32 5.67
C ILE A 80 -2.77 -4.02 5.07
N LEU A 81 -1.93 -2.99 5.10
CA LEU A 81 -2.17 -1.74 4.41
C LEU A 81 -1.42 -1.78 3.09
N ILE A 82 -2.15 -1.67 1.98
CA ILE A 82 -1.57 -1.48 0.64
C ILE A 82 -1.88 -0.05 0.24
N HIS A 83 -0.84 0.74 -0.01
CA HIS A 83 -0.94 2.11 -0.51
C HIS A 83 -0.40 2.15 -1.94
N VAL A 84 -1.26 2.49 -2.90
CA VAL A 84 -0.90 2.55 -4.33
C VAL A 84 -0.89 4.01 -4.76
N GLU A 85 0.29 4.49 -5.17
CA GLU A 85 0.53 5.85 -5.64
C GLU A 85 0.88 5.80 -7.13
N VAL A 86 -0.14 6.01 -7.98
CA VAL A 86 -0.02 5.99 -9.44
C VAL A 86 0.16 7.38 -10.07
N GLN A 87 0.13 8.44 -9.26
CA GLN A 87 0.31 9.80 -9.78
C GLN A 87 1.81 10.12 -9.99
N SER A 88 2.14 10.63 -11.18
CA SER A 88 3.51 10.73 -11.73
C SER A 88 4.43 11.77 -11.08
N GLN A 89 4.14 12.21 -9.86
CA GLN A 89 4.90 13.27 -9.17
C GLN A 89 5.41 12.78 -7.82
N GLU A 90 6.64 13.14 -7.48
CA GLU A 90 7.21 12.83 -6.17
C GLU A 90 6.40 13.50 -5.06
N ASP A 91 6.03 12.69 -4.07
CA ASP A 91 5.36 13.20 -2.88
C ASP A 91 6.30 13.15 -1.67
N SER A 92 6.78 14.32 -1.27
CA SER A 92 7.63 14.48 -0.07
C SER A 92 6.95 14.04 1.24
N GLY A 93 5.61 13.99 1.28
CA GLY A 93 4.83 13.55 2.42
C GLY A 93 4.53 12.05 2.43
N PHE A 94 4.90 11.30 1.40
CA PHE A 94 4.55 9.88 1.23
C PHE A 94 4.93 9.02 2.45
N GLY A 95 6.21 9.08 2.87
CA GLY A 95 6.66 8.31 4.03
C GLY A 95 5.92 8.68 5.31
N GLN A 96 5.65 9.98 5.51
CA GLN A 96 4.89 10.44 6.66
C GLN A 96 3.44 9.93 6.63
N ARG A 97 2.77 9.91 5.46
CA ARG A 97 1.44 9.31 5.32
C ARG A 97 1.44 7.82 5.66
N MET A 98 2.40 7.07 5.12
CA MET A 98 2.58 5.65 5.44
C MET A 98 2.71 5.43 6.95
N PHE A 99 3.49 6.27 7.63
CA PHE A 99 3.59 6.23 9.09
C PHE A 99 2.29 6.55 9.82
N VAL A 100 1.58 7.61 9.41
CA VAL A 100 0.31 8.01 10.03
C VAL A 100 -0.73 6.89 9.89
N TYR A 101 -0.87 6.31 8.70
CA TYR A 101 -1.81 5.21 8.46
C TYR A 101 -1.44 3.98 9.27
N HIS A 102 -0.17 3.57 9.24
CA HIS A 102 0.33 2.47 10.05
C HIS A 102 0.00 2.66 11.54
N TYR A 103 0.33 3.82 12.10
CA TYR A 103 0.08 4.12 13.51
C TYR A 103 -1.40 4.09 13.85
N ARG A 104 -2.28 4.68 13.02
CA ARG A 104 -3.72 4.71 13.31
C ARG A 104 -4.37 3.33 13.25
N ILE A 105 -3.98 2.49 12.29
CA ILE A 105 -4.45 1.11 12.22
C ILE A 105 -3.95 0.33 13.43
N PHE A 106 -2.67 0.45 13.78
CA PHE A 106 -2.09 -0.18 14.96
C PHE A 106 -2.81 0.25 16.25
N ASP A 107 -3.02 1.55 16.43
CA ASP A 107 -3.65 2.12 17.63
C ASP A 107 -5.12 1.71 17.75
N TYR A 108 -5.86 1.68 16.63
CA TYR A 108 -7.27 1.29 16.65
C TYR A 108 -7.48 -0.21 16.90
N TYR A 109 -6.73 -1.07 16.20
CA TYR A 109 -6.94 -2.52 16.28
C TYR A 109 -6.06 -3.22 17.32
N GLN A 110 -4.99 -2.57 17.80
CA GLN A 110 -4.01 -3.15 18.74
C GLN A 110 -3.39 -4.46 18.21
N LYS A 111 -3.15 -4.50 16.89
CA LYS A 111 -2.54 -5.63 16.17
C LYS A 111 -1.42 -5.15 15.25
N ARG A 112 -0.54 -6.06 14.86
CA ARG A 112 0.58 -5.75 13.95
C ARG A 112 0.04 -5.39 12.56
N VAL A 113 0.74 -4.48 11.89
CA VAL A 113 0.39 -3.97 10.57
C VAL A 113 1.55 -4.18 9.61
N MET A 114 1.28 -4.79 8.45
CA MET A 114 2.16 -4.82 7.29
C MET A 114 1.79 -3.65 6.39
N SER A 115 2.63 -2.62 6.32
CA SER A 115 2.44 -1.50 5.41
C SER A 115 3.25 -1.74 4.14
N LEU A 116 2.58 -1.75 2.99
CA LEU A 116 3.12 -2.07 1.67
C LEU A 116 2.81 -0.91 0.72
N ALA A 117 3.75 -0.59 -0.16
CA ALA A 117 3.59 0.52 -1.10
C ALA A 117 3.89 0.11 -2.55
N VAL A 118 3.01 0.48 -3.47
CA VAL A 118 3.23 0.37 -4.92
C VAL A 118 3.34 1.77 -5.52
N LEU A 119 4.42 2.01 -6.25
CA LEU A 119 4.77 3.30 -6.82
C LEU A 119 4.73 3.21 -8.35
N GLY A 120 3.87 3.99 -8.97
CA GLY A 120 3.62 4.02 -10.41
C GLY A 120 4.19 5.23 -11.16
N ASP A 121 5.00 6.07 -10.51
CA ASP A 121 5.66 7.19 -11.18
C ASP A 121 6.86 6.73 -12.03
N GLU A 122 7.17 7.52 -13.06
CA GLU A 122 8.24 7.24 -14.02
C GLU A 122 9.67 7.44 -13.46
N ARG A 123 9.83 8.00 -12.25
CA ARG A 123 11.16 8.30 -11.69
C ARG A 123 11.70 7.07 -10.96
N SER A 124 12.63 6.38 -11.60
CA SER A 124 13.30 5.20 -11.05
C SER A 124 14.04 5.44 -9.72
N SER A 125 14.47 6.67 -9.45
CA SER A 125 15.22 7.05 -8.24
C SER A 125 14.36 7.34 -7.01
N TRP A 126 13.08 7.72 -7.18
CA TRP A 126 12.24 8.11 -6.04
C TRP A 126 11.69 6.88 -5.33
N ARG A 127 12.32 6.46 -4.23
CA ARG A 127 12.02 5.20 -3.53
C ARG A 127 11.86 5.44 -2.02
N PRO A 128 10.77 6.10 -1.57
CA PRO A 128 10.58 6.40 -0.16
C PRO A 128 10.24 5.13 0.63
N ASP A 129 11.26 4.38 1.07
CA ASP A 129 11.10 3.09 1.78
C ASP A 129 10.97 3.20 3.31
N ARG A 130 10.93 4.44 3.83
CA ARG A 130 10.90 4.70 5.26
C ARG A 130 10.35 6.07 5.62
N TYR A 131 9.96 6.19 6.88
CA TYR A 131 9.80 7.45 7.60
C TYR A 131 10.63 7.43 8.87
N THR A 132 11.40 8.49 9.10
CA THR A 132 12.25 8.57 10.28
C THR A 132 12.40 10.01 10.76
N TYR A 133 12.55 10.18 12.07
CA TYR A 133 13.02 11.42 12.66
C TYR A 133 13.82 11.15 13.93
N THR A 134 14.64 12.12 14.30
CA THR A 134 15.28 12.19 15.61
C THR A 134 14.98 13.54 16.23
N LEU A 135 14.49 13.56 17.46
CA LEU A 135 14.20 14.77 18.21
C LEU A 135 14.71 14.65 19.65
N ALA A 136 15.73 15.43 20.00
CA ALA A 136 16.29 15.49 21.36
C ALA A 136 16.62 14.11 21.98
N GLY A 137 17.15 13.18 21.18
CA GLY A 137 17.49 11.81 21.62
C GLY A 137 16.36 10.79 21.52
N CYS A 138 15.17 11.20 21.07
CA CYS A 138 14.09 10.29 20.68
C CYS A 138 14.20 9.95 19.20
N GLU A 139 14.18 8.66 18.85
CA GLU A 139 14.25 8.17 17.47
C GLU A 139 12.97 7.43 17.10
N LEU A 140 12.48 7.70 15.89
CA LEU A 140 11.42 6.94 15.26
C LEU A 140 11.89 6.46 13.91
N SER A 141 11.60 5.19 13.60
CA SER A 141 11.82 4.61 12.29
C SER A 141 10.71 3.63 11.96
N LEU A 142 10.03 3.88 10.85
CA LEU A 142 9.19 2.90 10.17
C LEU A 142 9.82 2.63 8.81
N ARG A 143 10.18 1.37 8.56
CA ARG A 143 10.58 0.87 7.24
C ARG A 143 9.44 0.02 6.69
N PHE A 144 9.17 0.16 5.41
CA PHE A 144 8.13 -0.60 4.73
C PHE A 144 8.59 -1.08 3.34
N PRO A 145 8.16 -2.26 2.88
CA PRO A 145 8.44 -2.71 1.52
C PRO A 145 7.79 -1.80 0.48
N ILE A 146 8.53 -1.55 -0.60
CA ILE A 146 8.05 -0.80 -1.76
C ILE A 146 8.23 -1.64 -3.01
N VAL A 147 7.34 -1.42 -3.97
CA VAL A 147 7.41 -1.94 -5.33
C VAL A 147 7.31 -0.77 -6.29
N LYS A 148 8.17 -0.75 -7.30
CA LYS A 148 8.18 0.26 -8.36
C LYS A 148 7.71 -0.40 -9.65
N LEU A 149 6.60 0.06 -10.21
CA LEU A 149 6.04 -0.54 -11.42
C LEU A 149 6.98 -0.43 -12.62
N VAL A 150 7.76 0.65 -12.71
CA VAL A 150 8.81 0.82 -13.73
C VAL A 150 9.87 -0.29 -13.72
N ASP A 151 10.06 -1.00 -12.59
CA ASP A 151 11.00 -2.14 -12.53
C ASP A 151 10.46 -3.38 -13.27
N PHE A 152 9.18 -3.36 -13.66
CA PHE A 152 8.47 -4.46 -14.31
C PHE A 152 8.14 -4.16 -15.77
N GLU A 153 8.45 -2.96 -16.30
CA GLU A 153 8.23 -2.62 -17.72
C GLU A 153 8.95 -3.59 -18.65
N ASP A 154 10.20 -3.94 -18.33
CA ASP A 154 10.98 -4.93 -19.10
C ASP A 154 10.45 -6.37 -18.95
N ARG A 155 9.62 -6.63 -17.93
CA ARG A 155 9.01 -7.93 -17.64
C ARG A 155 7.56 -8.04 -18.14
N TRP A 156 7.03 -6.98 -18.75
CA TRP A 156 5.67 -6.99 -19.31
C TRP A 156 5.49 -8.10 -20.35
N SER A 157 6.56 -8.40 -21.09
CA SER A 157 6.62 -9.50 -22.05
C SER A 157 6.46 -10.90 -21.41
N GLU A 158 6.83 -11.06 -20.14
CA GLU A 158 6.67 -12.33 -19.39
C GLU A 158 5.21 -12.53 -18.93
N LEU A 159 4.55 -11.42 -18.57
CA LEU A 159 3.14 -11.40 -18.13
C LEU A 159 2.17 -11.67 -19.29
N GLU A 160 2.43 -11.12 -20.48
CA GLU A 160 1.64 -11.40 -21.69
C GLU A 160 1.79 -12.85 -22.18
N ALA A 161 2.92 -13.50 -21.91
CA ALA A 161 3.18 -14.88 -22.32
C ALA A 161 2.53 -15.95 -21.41
N SER A 162 1.96 -15.53 -20.27
CA SER A 162 1.38 -16.44 -19.26
C SER A 162 -0.16 -16.41 -19.23
N GLY A 163 -0.80 -15.67 -20.15
CA GLY A 163 -2.26 -15.57 -20.33
C GLY A 163 -2.82 -16.46 -21.43
#